data_AF-A0ABD0NQU0-F1
#
_entry.id   AF-A0ABD0NQU0-F1
#
_cell.length_a   1.000
_cell.length_b   1.000
_cell.length_c   1.000
_cell.angle_alpha   90.00
_cell.angle_beta   90.00
_cell.angle_gamma   90.00
#
_symmetry.space_group_name_H-M   'P 1'
#
loop_
_entity.id
_entity.type
_entity.pdbx_description
1 polymer ?
#
loop_
_entity_poly.entity_id
_entity_poly.type
_entity_poly.pdbx_seq_one_letter_code
_entity_poly.pdbx_strand_id
1 'polypeptide(L)' 'MVDLKPLTLKAALLLALVSVKRVGDLQALSISPSCLEFGPGDSKVILKPRHG' A
#
# COMPACT_ATOMS: atom_id res chain seq x y z
N MET A 1 20.28 21.08 23.30
CA MET A 1 20.22 19.65 22.95
C MET A 1 18.95 19.47 22.13
N VAL A 2 19.06 19.31 20.81
CA VAL A 2 17.89 19.13 19.94
C VAL A 2 17.23 17.82 20.34
N ASP A 3 15.97 17.86 20.73
CA ASP A 3 15.22 16.66 21.11
C ASP A 3 15.12 15.75 19.88
N LEU A 4 15.94 14.70 19.86
CA LEU A 4 16.03 13.76 18.74
C LEU A 4 14.76 12.91 18.63
N LYS A 5 14.00 12.76 19.73
CA LYS A 5 12.78 11.93 19.80
C LYS A 5 11.72 12.28 18.75
N PRO A 6 11.28 13.55 18.58
CA PRO A 6 10.32 13.91 17.55
C PRO A 6 10.85 13.72 16.13
N LEU A 7 12.15 13.92 15.90
CA LEU A 7 12.78 13.66 14.61
C LEU A 7 12.79 12.17 14.28
N THR A 8 13.14 11.33 15.27
CA THR A 8 13.11 9.87 15.18
C THR A 8 11.69 9.35 14.96
N LEU A 9 10.68 9.91 15.63
CA LEU A 9 9.27 9.52 15.44
C LEU A 9 8.79 9.84 14.01
N LYS A 10 9.10 11.05 13.52
CA LYS A 10 8.76 11.44 12.14
C LYS A 10 9.45 10.54 11.12
N ALA A 11 10.73 10.24 11.31
CA ALA A 11 11.48 9.35 10.44
C ALA A 11 10.95 7.91 10.49
N ALA A 12 10.66 7.37 11.67
CA ALA A 12 10.09 6.04 11.85
C ALA A 12 8.69 5.92 11.21
N LEU A 13 7.85 6.95 11.35
CA LEU A 13 6.55 7.01 10.71
C LEU A 13 6.68 7.02 9.18
N LEU A 14 7.57 7.85 8.64
CA LEU A 14 7.82 7.91 7.19
C LEU A 14 8.37 6.58 6.67
N LEU A 15 9.31 5.96 7.38
CA LEU A 15 9.84 4.63 7.07
C LEU A 15 8.74 3.58 7.08
N ALA A 16 7.88 3.58 8.10
CA ALA A 16 6.74 2.66 8.16
C ALA A 16 5.80 2.85 6.96
N LEU A 17 5.41 4.08 6.64
CA LEU A 17 4.53 4.40 5.52
C LEU A 17 5.12 4.02 4.16
N VAL A 18 6.44 4.15 3.98
CA VAL A 18 7.14 3.76 2.74
C VAL A 18 7.39 2.24 2.68
N SER A 19 7.55 1.58 3.83
CA SER A 19 7.74 0.13 3.92
C SER A 19 6.45 -0.67 3.77
N VAL A 20 5.30 -0.06 4.08
CA VAL A 20 4.00 -0.65 3.79
C VAL A 20 3.90 -0.81 2.28
N LYS A 21 3.68 -2.06 1.84
CA LYS A 21 3.39 -2.43 0.45
C LYS A 21 2.45 -1.38 -0.15
N ARG A 22 2.77 -0.90 -1.37
CA ARG A 22 2.02 0.14 -2.09
C ARG A 22 0.52 -0.05 -1.86
N VAL A 23 -0.24 1.02 -1.62
CA VAL A 23 -1.70 0.99 -1.40
C VAL A 23 -2.46 0.15 -2.45
N GLY A 24 -1.93 -0.01 -3.67
CA GLY A 24 -2.49 -0.93 -4.67
C GLY A 24 -2.36 -2.41 -4.31
N ASP A 25 -1.24 -2.81 -3.70
CA ASP A 25 -0.92 -4.16 -3.22
C ASP A 25 -1.60 -4.45 -1.86
N LEU A 26 -2.06 -3.39 -1.19
CA LEU A 26 -3.12 -3.45 -0.19
C LEU A 26 -4.47 -3.66 -0.91
N GLN A 27 -4.56 -4.73 -1.71
CA GLN A 27 -5.81 -5.17 -2.32
C GLN A 27 -6.86 -5.16 -1.23
N ALA A 28 -8.03 -4.57 -1.52
CA ALA A 28 -9.18 -4.68 -0.65
C ALA A 28 -9.29 -6.16 -0.24
N LEU A 29 -9.01 -6.48 1.02
CA LEU A 29 -8.87 -7.85 1.54
C LEU A 29 -10.14 -8.71 1.32
N SER A 30 -11.19 -8.09 0.78
CA SER A 30 -12.49 -8.65 0.42
C SER A 30 -12.67 -8.98 -1.07
N ILE A 31 -11.72 -8.64 -1.95
CA ILE A 31 -11.85 -8.87 -3.41
C ILE A 31 -11.01 -10.10 -3.80
N SER A 32 -11.63 -11.05 -4.51
CA SER A 32 -10.93 -12.25 -4.96
C SER A 32 -9.82 -11.90 -5.97
N PRO A 33 -8.68 -12.62 -5.98
CA PRO A 33 -7.60 -12.38 -6.94
C PRO A 33 -8.04 -12.47 -8.41
N SER A 34 -9.07 -13.28 -8.70
CA SER A 34 -9.68 -13.38 -10.03
C SER A 34 -10.38 -12.11 -10.50
N CYS A 35 -10.79 -11.24 -9.58
CA CYS A 35 -11.46 -9.97 -9.86
C CYS A 35 -10.48 -8.79 -9.89
N LEU A 36 -9.16 -9.02 -9.85
CA LEU A 36 -8.18 -7.94 -9.73
C LEU A 36 -7.00 -8.18 -10.67
N GLU A 37 -6.63 -7.18 -11.44
CA GLU A 37 -5.49 -7.22 -12.36
C GLU A 37 -4.60 -6.00 -12.15
N PHE A 38 -3.32 -6.25 -11.89
CA PHE A 38 -2.30 -5.21 -11.72
C PHE A 38 -1.65 -4.87 -13.05
N GLY A 39 -1.61 -3.57 -13.35
CA GLY A 39 -0.82 -3.03 -14.44
C GLY A 39 0.68 -3.01 -14.10
N PRO A 40 1.54 -2.75 -15.09
CA PRO A 40 2.99 -2.78 -14.90
C PRO A 40 3.45 -1.83 -13.78
N GLY A 41 4.30 -2.35 -12.90
CA GLY A 41 4.85 -1.62 -11.74
C GLY A 41 3.82 -1.25 -10.67
N ASP A 42 2.71 -1.99 -10.58
CA ASP A 42 1.60 -1.77 -9.65
C ASP A 42 1.02 -0.35 -9.71
N SER A 43 1.22 0.30 -10.86
CA SER A 43 0.83 1.69 -11.11
C SER A 43 -0.66 1.85 -11.38
N LYS A 44 -1.36 0.74 -11.67
CA LYS A 44 -2.78 0.69 -11.97
C LYS A 44 -3.37 -0.61 -11.46
N VAL A 45 -4.58 -0.53 -10.94
CA VAL A 45 -5.39 -1.69 -10.56
C VAL A 45 -6.68 -1.66 -11.38
N ILE A 46 -6.99 -2.77 -12.04
CA ILE A 46 -8.26 -2.98 -12.74
C ILE A 46 -9.08 -3.95 -11.92
N LEU A 47 -10.29 -3.54 -11.54
CA LEU A 47 -11.28 -4.40 -10.91
C LEU A 47 -12.14 -5.02 -12.00
N LYS A 48 -12.16 -6.35 -12.05
CA LYS A 48 -13.03 -7.12 -12.95
C LYS A 48 -14.34 -7.46 -12.23
N PRO A 49 -15.47 -7.50 -12.94
CA PRO A 49 -16.71 -8.02 -12.39
C PRO A 49 -16.54 -9.47 -11.91
N ARG A 50 -17.16 -9.81 -10.78
CA ARG A 50 -17.26 -11.20 -10.36
C ARG A 50 -18.29 -11.89 -11.27
N HIS A 51 -17.84 -12.79 -12.13
CA HIS A 51 -18.76 -13.65 -12.87
C HIS A 51 -19.44 -14.60 -11.88
N GLY A 52 -20.77 -14.62 -11.92
CA GLY A 52 -21.63 -15.51 -11.13
C GLY A 52 -21.89 -16.81 -11.87
#